data_AF-A0A923ZA61-F1
#
_entry.id   AF-A0A923ZA61-F1
#
_cell.length_a   1.000
_cell.length_b   1.000
_cell.length_c   1.000
_cell.angle_alpha   90.00
_cell.angle_beta   90.00
_cell.angle_gamma   90.00
#
_symmetry.space_group_name_H-M   'P 1'
#
loop_
_entity.id
_entity.type
_entity.pdbx_description
1 polymer ?
#
loop_
_entity_poly.entity_id
_entity_poly.type
_entity_poly.pdbx_seq_one_letter_code
_entity_poly.pdbx_strand_id
1 'polypeptide(L)'
;MTFLNPPKADVRRRRILIGGASLLLTTLVMTAFLLESRSGYSKPDPKLIFVQNWRSDRTREQAIADQKATRAVQEAKMAESRRYIATLRGDAKVAAQEQYEKYITGGGADKEVPYVAATPVPVVVEPPVQ
;
A
#
# COMPACT_ATOMS: atom_id res chain seq x y z
N MET A 1 17.10 -32.08 43.16
CA MET A 1 17.57 -30.68 43.24
C MET A 1 18.60 -30.35 42.15
N THR A 2 18.30 -30.64 40.88
CA THR A 2 19.30 -30.54 39.78
C THR A 2 19.28 -29.16 39.09
N PHE A 3 18.24 -28.36 39.33
CA PHE A 3 18.03 -27.05 38.71
C PHE A 3 18.93 -25.95 39.30
N LEU A 4 19.31 -26.08 40.58
CA LEU A 4 20.06 -25.07 41.33
C LEU A 4 21.58 -25.16 41.13
N ASN A 5 22.10 -26.31 40.67
CA ASN A 5 23.52 -26.52 40.37
C ASN A 5 23.69 -27.37 39.10
N PRO A 6 23.50 -26.78 37.91
CA PRO A 6 23.72 -27.49 36.65
C PRO A 6 25.21 -27.86 36.46
N PRO A 7 25.51 -28.98 35.78
CA PRO A 7 26.87 -29.35 35.42
C PRO A 7 27.59 -28.24 34.66
N LYS A 8 28.87 -28.00 34.95
CA LYS A 8 29.68 -26.94 34.31
C LYS A 8 29.66 -27.03 32.78
N ALA A 9 29.58 -28.24 32.23
CA ALA A 9 29.47 -28.50 30.79
C ALA A 9 28.17 -27.93 30.20
N ASP A 10 27.04 -28.09 30.89
CA ASP A 10 25.74 -27.58 30.44
C ASP A 10 25.67 -26.06 30.49
N VAL A 11 26.26 -25.46 31.54
CA VAL A 11 26.39 -24.00 31.65
C VAL A 11 27.21 -23.43 30.49
N ARG A 12 28.34 -24.08 30.13
CA ARG A 12 29.18 -23.66 29.00
C ARG A 12 28.46 -23.80 27.67
N ARG A 13 27.78 -24.92 27.43
CA ARG A 13 27.01 -25.16 26.19
C ARG A 13 25.88 -24.14 26.04
N ARG A 14 25.17 -23.84 27.12
CA ARG A 14 24.07 -22.86 27.13
C ARG A 14 24.58 -21.43 26.89
N ARG A 15 25.74 -21.07 27.45
CA ARG A 15 26.38 -19.76 27.18
C ARG A 15 26.79 -19.61 25.71
N ILE A 16 27.35 -20.65 25.11
CA ILE A 16 27.73 -20.63 23.69
C ILE A 16 26.49 -20.52 22.79
N LEU A 17 25.43 -21.28 23.12
CA LEU A 17 24.17 -21.21 22.37
C LEU A 17 23.52 -19.83 22.46
N ILE A 18 23.41 -19.27 23.66
CA ILE A 18 22.78 -17.96 23.86
C ILE A 18 23.65 -16.86 23.24
N GLY A 19 24.96 -16.86 23.52
CA GLY A 19 25.87 -15.86 22.96
C GLY A 19 25.94 -15.92 21.42
N GLY A 20 26.00 -17.13 20.86
CA GLY A 20 25.97 -17.34 19.41
C GLY A 20 24.65 -16.91 18.78
N ALA A 21 23.51 -17.25 19.39
CA ALA A 21 22.20 -16.85 18.90
C ALA A 21 22.01 -15.32 18.96
N SER A 22 22.45 -14.67 20.04
CA SER A 22 22.41 -13.22 20.16
C SER A 22 23.25 -12.54 19.09
N LEU A 23 24.49 -13.00 18.87
CA LEU A 23 25.37 -12.43 17.85
C LEU A 23 24.77 -12.59 16.45
N LEU A 24 24.21 -13.76 16.15
CA LEU A 24 23.57 -14.04 14.86
C LEU A 24 22.37 -13.12 14.64
N LEU A 25 21.48 -13.00 15.63
CA LEU A 25 20.29 -12.15 15.54
C LEU A 25 20.67 -10.68 15.32
N THR A 26 21.63 -10.17 16.09
CA THR A 26 22.13 -8.79 15.93
C THR A 26 22.72 -8.57 14.54
N THR A 27 23.52 -9.52 14.04
CA THR A 27 24.11 -9.44 12.69
C THR A 27 23.03 -9.42 11.61
N LEU A 28 21.97 -10.22 11.78
CA LEU A 28 20.86 -10.30 10.83
C LEU A 28 20.09 -8.98 10.77
N VAL A 29 19.79 -8.38 11.94
CA VAL A 29 19.13 -7.06 12.02
C VAL A 29 20.01 -5.98 11.38
N MET A 30 21.30 -5.93 11.70
CA MET A 30 22.23 -4.97 11.08
C MET A 30 22.30 -5.14 9.56
N THR A 31 22.32 -6.37 9.07
CA THR A 31 22.35 -6.67 7.63
C THR A 31 21.06 -6.24 6.95
N ALA A 32 19.89 -6.49 7.57
CA ALA A 32 18.61 -6.04 7.05
C ALA A 32 18.56 -4.51 6.93
N PHE A 33 18.99 -3.77 7.95
CA PHE A 33 19.10 -2.31 7.90
C PHE A 33 20.08 -1.84 6.82
N LEU A 34 21.20 -2.53 6.63
CA LEU A 34 22.19 -2.15 5.62
C LEU A 34 21.67 -2.39 4.20
N LEU A 35 20.95 -3.50 3.98
CA LEU A 35 20.27 -3.76 2.71
C LEU A 35 19.20 -2.69 2.44
N GLU A 36 18.33 -2.42 3.42
CA GLU A 36 17.27 -1.41 3.30
C GLU A 36 17.82 0.01 3.12
N SER A 37 18.96 0.34 3.74
CA SER A 37 19.64 1.63 3.54
C SER A 37 20.15 1.82 2.11
N ARG A 38 20.48 0.71 1.43
CA ARG A 38 21.08 0.73 0.09
C ARG A 38 20.05 0.59 -1.02
N SER A 39 18.97 -0.15 -0.79
CA SER A 39 17.86 -0.33 -1.75
C SER A 39 16.74 0.70 -1.59
N GLY A 40 16.79 1.55 -0.57
CA GLY A 40 15.71 2.47 -0.22
C GLY A 40 14.66 1.81 0.67
N TYR A 41 13.91 2.67 1.37
CA TYR A 41 12.94 2.31 2.40
C TYR A 41 11.81 1.46 1.81
N SER A 42 11.65 0.23 2.31
CA SER A 42 10.61 -0.70 1.88
C SER A 42 9.31 -0.48 2.67
N LYS A 43 8.77 0.74 2.64
CA LYS A 43 7.43 0.99 3.18
C LYS A 43 6.40 1.04 2.06
N PRO A 44 5.15 0.60 2.31
CA PRO A 44 4.08 0.78 1.35
C PRO A 44 3.97 2.25 0.98
N ASP A 45 3.82 2.52 -0.33
CA ASP A 45 3.70 3.88 -0.83
C ASP A 45 2.61 4.63 -0.05
N PRO A 46 2.91 5.83 0.47
CA PRO A 46 1.93 6.60 1.22
C PRO A 46 0.75 6.95 0.31
N LYS A 47 -0.44 6.42 0.64
CA LYS A 47 -1.69 6.77 -0.05
C LYS A 47 -2.13 8.16 0.41
N LEU A 48 -1.95 9.16 -0.45
CA LEU A 48 -2.50 10.50 -0.24
C LEU A 48 -3.99 10.49 -0.56
N ILE A 49 -4.83 10.60 0.48
CA ILE A 49 -6.28 10.73 0.34
C ILE A 49 -6.62 12.22 0.48
N PHE A 50 -7.02 12.85 -0.63
CA PHE A 50 -7.47 14.23 -0.63
C PHE A 50 -8.94 14.28 -0.23
N VAL A 51 -9.23 14.84 0.94
CA VAL A 51 -10.59 15.07 1.40
C VAL A 51 -10.99 16.50 1.07
N GLN A 52 -12.21 16.70 0.60
CA GLN A 52 -12.74 18.02 0.29
C GLN A 52 -12.96 18.79 1.60
N ASN A 53 -12.27 19.93 1.76
CA ASN A 53 -12.41 20.79 2.94
C ASN A 53 -13.63 21.70 2.78
N TRP A 54 -14.48 21.79 3.81
CA TRP A 54 -15.70 22.60 3.81
C TRP A 54 -15.61 23.71 4.86
N ARG A 55 -16.23 24.86 4.57
CA ARG A 55 -16.33 25.94 5.55
C ARG A 55 -17.28 25.55 6.69
N SER A 56 -17.02 26.05 7.89
CA SER A 56 -17.78 25.71 9.11
C SER A 56 -19.21 26.26 9.13
N ASP A 57 -19.53 27.21 8.26
CA ASP A 57 -20.83 27.89 8.12
C ASP A 57 -21.75 27.24 7.06
N ARG A 58 -21.40 26.03 6.58
CA ARG A 58 -22.16 25.31 5.56
C ARG A 58 -23.59 25.01 6.00
N THR A 59 -24.54 25.30 5.12
CA THR A 59 -25.96 24.95 5.35
C THR A 59 -26.25 23.50 4.97
N ARG A 60 -27.29 22.91 5.55
CA ARG A 60 -27.73 21.53 5.23
C ARG A 60 -28.07 21.36 3.75
N GLU A 61 -28.61 22.39 3.12
CA GLU A 61 -28.96 22.40 1.69
C GLU A 61 -27.72 22.29 0.80
N GLN A 62 -26.65 23.03 1.13
CA GLN A 62 -25.36 22.92 0.45
C GLN A 62 -24.76 21.51 0.63
N ALA A 63 -24.93 20.91 1.81
CA ALA A 63 -24.49 19.54 2.06
C ALA A 63 -25.17 18.51 1.14
N ILE A 64 -26.47 18.64 0.95
CA ILE A 64 -27.25 17.74 0.09
C ILE A 64 -26.90 17.98 -1.38
N ALA A 65 -26.73 19.24 -1.80
CA ALA A 65 -26.38 19.58 -3.17
C ALA A 65 -25.02 18.98 -3.58
N ASP A 66 -24.01 19.10 -2.73
CA ASP A 66 -22.68 18.54 -3.00
C ASP A 66 -22.68 17.01 -2.94
N GLN A 67 -23.48 16.41 -2.05
CA GLN A 67 -23.65 14.95 -2.03
C GLN A 67 -24.27 14.47 -3.34
N LYS A 68 -25.27 15.18 -3.88
CA LYS A 68 -25.88 14.87 -5.17
C LYS A 68 -24.88 15.03 -6.31
N ALA A 69 -24.09 16.11 -6.31
CA ALA A 69 -23.04 16.33 -7.30
C ALA A 69 -21.97 15.22 -7.26
N THR A 70 -21.54 14.83 -6.06
CA THR A 70 -20.55 13.76 -5.85
C THR A 70 -21.08 12.42 -6.36
N ARG A 71 -22.35 12.08 -6.06
CA ARG A 71 -22.98 10.87 -6.59
C ARG A 71 -23.06 10.88 -8.12
N ALA A 72 -23.46 11.99 -8.72
CA ALA A 72 -23.53 12.13 -10.17
C ALA A 72 -22.16 11.93 -10.84
N VAL A 73 -21.10 12.48 -10.27
CA VAL A 73 -19.72 12.28 -10.76
C VAL A 73 -19.28 10.82 -10.62
N GLN A 74 -19.59 10.16 -9.51
CA GLN A 74 -19.28 8.73 -9.33
C GLN A 74 -20.03 7.85 -10.34
N GLU A 75 -21.32 8.10 -10.54
CA GLU A 75 -22.15 7.37 -11.51
C GLU A 75 -21.62 7.52 -12.95
N ALA A 76 -21.21 8.73 -13.33
CA ALA A 76 -20.60 8.99 -14.63
C ALA A 76 -19.30 8.20 -14.82
N LYS A 77 -18.40 8.21 -13.83
CA LYS A 77 -17.15 7.43 -13.86
C LYS A 77 -17.39 5.91 -13.94
N MET A 78 -18.40 5.42 -13.22
CA MET A 78 -18.78 4.01 -13.32
C MET A 78 -19.35 3.66 -14.70
N ALA A 79 -20.14 4.56 -15.31
CA ALA A 79 -20.66 4.36 -16.66
C ALA A 79 -19.52 4.35 -17.70
N GLU A 80 -18.54 5.23 -17.57
CA GLU A 80 -17.35 5.25 -18.40
C GLU A 80 -16.52 3.97 -18.26
N SER A 81 -16.30 3.51 -17.03
CA SER A 81 -15.59 2.25 -16.76
C SER A 81 -16.29 1.05 -17.40
N ARG A 82 -17.62 0.97 -17.29
CA ARG A 82 -18.42 -0.07 -17.96
C ARG A 82 -18.30 -0.01 -19.49
N ARG A 83 -18.31 1.20 -20.07
CA ARG A 83 -18.11 1.38 -21.51
C ARG A 83 -16.72 0.92 -21.93
N TYR A 84 -15.68 1.28 -21.19
CA TYR A 84 -14.32 0.85 -21.45
C TYR A 84 -14.18 -0.68 -21.39
N ILE A 85 -14.69 -1.33 -20.34
CA ILE A 85 -14.68 -2.79 -20.21
C ILE A 85 -15.40 -3.46 -21.39
N ALA A 86 -16.48 -2.86 -21.90
CA ALA A 86 -17.19 -3.38 -23.07
C ALA A 86 -16.36 -3.33 -24.37
N THR A 87 -15.38 -2.43 -24.47
CA THR A 87 -14.46 -2.36 -25.62
C THR A 87 -13.35 -3.41 -25.58
N LEU A 88 -13.06 -3.98 -24.40
CA LEU A 88 -12.00 -4.98 -24.21
C LEU A 88 -12.46 -6.39 -24.61
N ARG A 89 -11.51 -7.26 -24.96
CA ARG A 89 -11.74 -8.68 -25.31
C ARG A 89 -10.68 -9.58 -24.67
N GLY A 90 -11.02 -10.86 -24.51
CA GLY A 90 -10.12 -11.87 -23.94
C GLY A 90 -9.72 -11.59 -22.50
N ASP A 91 -8.49 -11.92 -22.14
CA ASP A 91 -7.97 -11.83 -20.78
C ASP A 91 -7.99 -10.40 -20.21
N ALA A 92 -7.81 -9.39 -21.08
CA ALA A 92 -7.88 -7.98 -20.70
C ALA A 92 -9.27 -7.58 -20.20
N LYS A 93 -10.34 -8.17 -20.75
CA LYS A 93 -11.71 -7.93 -20.30
C LYS A 93 -11.95 -8.55 -18.93
N VAL A 94 -11.47 -9.77 -18.72
CA VAL A 94 -11.63 -10.51 -17.45
C VAL A 94 -10.91 -9.75 -16.33
N ALA A 95 -9.66 -9.33 -16.56
CA ALA A 95 -8.89 -8.55 -15.58
C ALA A 95 -9.56 -7.19 -15.26
N ALA A 96 -10.05 -6.46 -16.27
CA ALA A 96 -10.71 -5.18 -16.06
C ALA A 96 -12.06 -5.33 -15.34
N GLN A 97 -12.78 -6.42 -15.58
CA GLN A 97 -14.03 -6.73 -14.91
C GLN A 97 -13.81 -7.14 -13.44
N GLU A 98 -12.78 -7.95 -13.16
CA GLU A 98 -12.37 -8.29 -11.80
C GLU A 98 -11.96 -7.03 -11.01
N GLN A 99 -11.23 -6.11 -11.65
CA GLN A 99 -10.85 -4.83 -11.02
C GLN A 99 -12.07 -3.95 -10.72
N TYR A 100 -13.04 -3.89 -11.63
CA TYR A 100 -14.30 -3.17 -11.43
C TYR A 100 -15.15 -3.78 -10.31
N GLU A 101 -15.23 -5.11 -10.24
CA GLU A 101 -15.92 -5.82 -9.17
C GLU A 101 -15.26 -5.61 -7.82
N LYS A 102 -13.93 -5.65 -7.74
CA LYS A 102 -13.16 -5.29 -6.53
C LYS A 102 -13.41 -3.84 -6.10
N TYR A 103 -13.52 -2.90 -7.03
CA TYR A 103 -13.84 -1.51 -6.71
C TYR A 103 -15.26 -1.33 -6.15
N ILE A 104 -16.25 -2.08 -6.67
CA ILE A 104 -17.62 -2.05 -6.13
C ILE A 104 -17.69 -2.69 -4.73
N THR A 105 -17.01 -3.83 -4.56
CA THR A 105 -17.14 -4.71 -3.39
C THR A 105 -16.19 -4.33 -2.26
N GLY A 106 -14.99 -3.83 -2.58
CA GLY A 106 -14.01 -3.35 -1.61
C GLY A 106 -14.49 -2.09 -0.92
N GLY A 107 -14.96 -2.20 0.32
CA GLY A 107 -15.32 -1.06 1.17
C GLY A 107 -14.10 -0.51 1.94
N GLY A 108 -14.08 0.81 2.18
CA GLY A 108 -13.04 1.50 2.96
C GLY A 108 -12.22 2.50 2.14
N ALA A 109 -11.07 2.90 2.66
CA ALA A 109 -10.14 3.88 2.07
C ALA A 109 -9.70 3.55 0.62
N ASP A 110 -9.92 2.31 0.16
CA ASP A 110 -9.67 1.88 -1.21
C ASP A 110 -10.78 2.29 -2.22
N LYS A 111 -11.96 2.76 -1.75
CA LYS A 111 -13.00 3.38 -2.61
C LYS A 111 -12.67 4.82 -3.01
N GLU A 112 -11.85 5.50 -2.20
CA GLU A 112 -11.48 6.90 -2.42
C GLU A 112 -10.22 7.05 -3.28
N VAL A 113 -9.53 5.94 -3.57
CA VAL A 113 -8.45 5.94 -4.55
C VAL A 113 -9.09 6.04 -5.94
N PRO A 114 -8.93 7.16 -6.66
CA PRO A 114 -9.45 7.24 -8.02
C PRO A 114 -8.83 6.12 -8.85
N TYR A 115 -9.63 5.44 -9.67
CA TYR A 115 -9.09 4.62 -10.75
C TYR A 115 -8.25 5.54 -11.65
N VAL A 116 -6.93 5.40 -11.57
CA VAL A 116 -5.98 6.01 -12.51
C VAL A 116 -5.59 4.90 -13.47
N ALA A 117 -6.06 4.99 -14.72
CA ALA A 117 -5.52 4.15 -15.79
C ALA A 117 -4.00 4.38 -15.83
N ALA A 118 -3.20 3.31 -15.79
CA ALA A 118 -1.75 3.40 -15.83
C ALA A 118 -1.33 4.26 -17.02
N THR A 119 -0.88 5.48 -16.74
CA THR A 119 -0.34 6.36 -17.77
C THR A 119 1.02 5.78 -18.12
N PRO A 120 1.34 5.50 -19.40
CA PRO A 120 2.67 5.05 -19.76
C PRO A 120 3.66 6.09 -19.26
N VAL A 121 4.63 5.64 -18.45
CA VAL A 121 5.65 6.50 -17.87
C VAL A 121 6.32 7.26 -19.02
N PRO A 122 6.25 8.60 -19.07
CA PRO A 122 6.99 9.34 -20.06
C PRO A 122 8.48 9.05 -19.83
N VAL A 123 9.15 8.57 -20.87
CA VAL A 123 10.60 8.40 -20.89
C VAL A 123 11.21 9.74 -20.49
N VAL A 124 11.84 9.78 -19.31
CA VAL A 124 12.59 10.94 -18.85
C VAL A 124 13.75 11.12 -19.82
N VAL A 125 13.62 12.07 -20.74
CA VAL A 125 14.76 12.57 -21.52
C VAL A 125 15.49 13.52 -20.58
N GLU A 126 16.61 13.06 -20.02
CA GLU A 126 17.51 13.92 -19.24
C GLU A 126 17.97 15.09 -20.14
N PRO A 127 17.91 16.35 -19.67
CA PRO A 127 18.41 17.48 -20.42
C PRO A 127 19.95 17.37 -20.57
N PRO A 128 20.53 17.84 -21.70
CA PRO A 128 21.96 17.76 -21.91
C PRO A 128 22.70 18.56 -20.85
N VAL A 129 23.68 17.91 -20.23
CA VAL A 129 24.65 18.52 -19.31
C VAL A 129 25.36 19.65 -20.07
N GLN A 130 25.25 20.88 -19.55
CA GLN A 130 26.09 22.01 -19.98
C GLN A 130 27.45 21.94 -19.27
#